data_AF-A0A445IIL3-F1
#
_entry.id   AF-A0A445IIL3-F1
#
_cell.length_a   1.000
_cell.length_b   1.000
_cell.length_c   1.000
_cell.angle_alpha   90.00
_cell.angle_beta   90.00
_cell.angle_gamma   90.00
#
_symmetry.space_group_name_H-M   'P 1'
#
loop_
_entity.id
_entity.type
_entity.pdbx_description
1 polymer ?
#
loop_
_entity_poly.entity_id
_entity_poly.type
_entity_poly.pdbx_seq_one_letter_code
_entity_poly.pdbx_strand_id
1 'polypeptide(L)'
;MKHPGKLRVFLPNLIILVTILLHSTWINAQEVEDESEFDYIKGSEKGPSHWGELKKEWETCKSGKMQSPIDLSSHRVRVVPKLGELKKYYKPQNATVKNRGHDIELKWEGDAGSININGTEFFLHQCHWHSPSEHTINGRRYDLELHMVHESKRINGKGKIAVVGLFYKIGRPDSVLNKLSKFIKTMVDEEEEKNIGAFDPSKIKLGGKKYYRYMGSLTVPPCTEGVIWTINKKVVLYIHIYALKHNLQYVVFTN
;
A
#
# COMPACT_ATOMS: atom_id res chain seq x y z
N MET A 1 -77.58 39.81 12.34
CA MET A 1 -77.53 38.34 12.23
C MET A 1 -76.29 37.95 11.44
N LYS A 2 -75.63 36.87 11.89
CA LYS A 2 -74.26 36.43 11.53
C LYS A 2 -74.03 36.28 10.02
N HIS A 3 -72.88 36.77 9.55
CA HIS A 3 -71.94 35.97 8.74
C HIS A 3 -70.54 36.62 8.78
N PRO A 4 -69.54 36.00 9.43
CA PRO A 4 -68.15 36.43 9.33
C PRO A 4 -67.53 35.91 8.03
N GLY A 5 -66.77 36.76 7.35
CA GLY A 5 -65.99 36.41 6.16
C GLY A 5 -64.94 35.35 6.47
N LYS A 6 -64.87 34.31 5.63
CA LYS A 6 -63.84 33.28 5.69
C LYS A 6 -62.48 33.89 5.33
N LEU A 7 -61.59 33.97 6.30
CA LEU A 7 -60.17 34.26 6.10
C LEU A 7 -59.54 33.07 5.35
N ARG A 8 -59.14 33.27 4.08
CA ARG A 8 -58.34 32.28 3.34
C ARG A 8 -56.91 32.34 3.86
N VAL A 9 -56.53 31.36 4.68
CA VAL A 9 -55.13 31.12 5.06
C VAL A 9 -54.44 30.47 3.86
N PHE A 10 -53.56 31.21 3.19
CA PHE A 10 -52.59 30.66 2.25
C PHE A 10 -51.51 29.94 3.07
N LEU A 11 -51.48 28.60 3.01
CA LEU A 11 -50.32 27.82 3.43
C LEU A 11 -49.30 27.87 2.27
N PRO A 12 -48.09 28.43 2.45
CA PRO A 12 -47.05 28.28 1.45
C PRO A 12 -46.55 26.84 1.51
N ASN A 13 -46.54 26.15 0.36
CA ASN A 13 -45.93 24.84 0.20
C ASN A 13 -44.44 24.93 0.58
N LEU A 14 -44.08 24.37 1.74
CA LEU A 14 -42.70 24.16 2.14
C LEU A 14 -42.14 23.01 1.30
N ILE A 15 -41.50 23.34 0.19
CA ILE A 15 -40.68 22.38 -0.57
C ILE A 15 -39.43 22.12 0.27
N ILE A 16 -39.43 21.03 1.04
CA ILE A 16 -38.24 20.51 1.71
C ILE A 16 -37.36 19.93 0.59
N LEU A 17 -36.42 20.75 0.11
CA LEU A 17 -35.37 20.30 -0.79
C LEU A 17 -34.39 19.45 0.03
N VAL A 18 -34.64 18.14 0.09
CA VAL A 18 -33.67 17.18 0.63
C VAL A 18 -32.50 17.14 -0.35
N THR A 19 -31.47 17.92 -0.06
CA THR A 19 -30.16 17.77 -0.71
C THR A 19 -29.56 16.45 -0.23
N ILE A 20 -29.83 15.38 -0.97
CA ILE A 20 -29.06 14.15 -0.86
C ILE A 20 -27.64 14.53 -1.29
N LEU A 21 -26.78 14.80 -0.31
CA LEU A 21 -25.32 14.83 -0.49
C LEU A 21 -24.92 13.43 -0.93
N LEU A 22 -24.94 13.21 -2.25
CA LEU A 22 -24.20 12.14 -2.89
C LEU A 22 -22.73 12.39 -2.56
N HIS A 23 -22.28 11.87 -1.42
CA HIS A 23 -20.87 11.60 -1.20
C HIS A 23 -20.52 10.55 -2.25
N SER A 24 -20.07 11.02 -3.40
CA SER A 24 -19.30 10.18 -4.30
C SER A 24 -18.07 9.79 -3.50
N THR A 25 -18.13 8.63 -2.85
CA THR A 25 -16.93 7.98 -2.33
C THR A 25 -16.15 7.55 -3.56
N TRP A 26 -15.31 8.46 -4.03
CA TRP A 26 -14.31 8.15 -5.04
C TRP A 26 -13.52 6.97 -4.50
N ILE A 27 -13.60 5.82 -5.18
CA ILE A 27 -12.80 4.65 -4.85
C ILE A 27 -11.34 5.06 -5.09
N ASN A 28 -10.65 5.41 -4.01
CA ASN A 28 -9.23 5.69 -4.05
C ASN A 28 -8.57 4.33 -4.28
N ALA A 29 -7.82 4.18 -5.37
CA ALA A 29 -7.16 2.93 -5.74
C ALA A 29 -5.96 2.59 -4.81
N GLN A 30 -5.89 3.22 -3.65
CA GLN A 30 -4.79 3.13 -2.70
C GLN A 30 -5.09 2.07 -1.64
N GLU A 31 -4.04 1.55 -1.01
CA GLU A 31 -4.16 0.69 0.18
C GLU A 31 -4.96 1.41 1.26
N VAL A 32 -5.63 0.63 2.11
CA VAL A 32 -6.34 1.21 3.26
C VAL A 32 -5.35 1.85 4.24
N GLU A 33 -5.75 2.98 4.81
CA GLU A 33 -4.92 3.75 5.76
C GLU A 33 -4.98 3.19 7.20
N ASP A 34 -6.00 2.37 7.49
CA ASP A 34 -6.26 1.64 8.73
C ASP A 34 -6.53 0.18 8.36
N GLU A 35 -5.73 -0.74 8.90
CA GLU A 35 -5.83 -2.17 8.59
C GLU A 35 -6.52 -2.99 9.70
N SER A 36 -7.11 -2.36 10.72
CA SER A 36 -7.82 -3.04 11.83
C SER A 36 -9.09 -3.80 11.40
N GLU A 37 -9.60 -3.49 10.21
CA GLU A 37 -10.83 -4.07 9.66
C GLU A 37 -10.64 -5.45 9.03
N PHE A 38 -9.39 -5.87 8.78
CA PHE A 38 -9.04 -7.20 8.30
C PHE A 38 -7.88 -7.79 9.11
N ASP A 39 -7.60 -9.08 8.95
CA ASP A 39 -6.43 -9.71 9.55
C ASP A 39 -5.74 -10.67 8.58
N TYR A 40 -4.64 -11.26 9.04
CA TYR A 40 -3.83 -12.24 8.30
C TYR A 40 -3.87 -13.63 8.93
N ILE A 41 -4.78 -13.89 9.87
CA ILE A 41 -4.85 -15.14 10.63
C ILE A 41 -5.50 -16.22 9.75
N LYS A 42 -4.77 -17.31 9.49
CA LYS A 42 -5.30 -18.44 8.70
C LYS A 42 -6.53 -19.03 9.38
N GLY A 43 -7.64 -19.07 8.64
CA GLY A 43 -8.93 -19.59 9.12
C GLY A 43 -9.80 -18.56 9.87
N SER A 44 -9.31 -17.32 10.07
CA SER A 44 -10.14 -16.23 10.58
C SER A 44 -11.20 -15.82 9.56
N GLU A 45 -12.38 -15.40 10.05
CA GLU A 45 -13.42 -14.78 9.23
C GLU A 45 -12.97 -13.44 8.63
N LYS A 46 -11.96 -12.78 9.23
CA LYS A 46 -11.32 -11.58 8.71
C LYS A 46 -10.01 -11.85 7.97
N GLY A 47 -9.65 -13.12 7.82
CA GLY A 47 -8.40 -13.54 7.20
C GLY A 47 -8.38 -13.41 5.68
N PRO A 48 -7.21 -13.61 5.03
CA PRO A 48 -7.04 -13.33 3.61
C PRO A 48 -7.98 -14.11 2.67
N SER A 49 -8.41 -15.31 3.06
CA SER A 49 -9.38 -16.10 2.28
C SER A 49 -10.78 -15.48 2.22
N HIS A 50 -11.10 -14.56 3.13
CA HIS A 50 -12.42 -13.96 3.30
C HIS A 50 -12.44 -12.45 3.01
N TRP A 51 -11.30 -11.80 2.75
CA TRP A 51 -11.24 -10.34 2.55
C TRP A 51 -12.26 -9.81 1.53
N GLY A 52 -12.45 -10.52 0.41
CA GLY A 52 -13.42 -10.11 -0.61
C GLY A 52 -14.90 -10.29 -0.23
N GLU A 53 -15.19 -10.85 0.93
CA GLU A 53 -16.53 -11.05 1.49
C GLU A 53 -16.85 -10.03 2.60
N LEU A 54 -15.82 -9.38 3.17
CA LEU A 54 -15.96 -8.43 4.28
C LEU A 54 -16.68 -7.15 3.85
N LYS A 55 -16.36 -6.65 2.64
CA LYS A 55 -16.93 -5.42 2.09
C LYS A 55 -17.10 -5.51 0.58
N LYS A 56 -18.10 -4.80 0.05
CA LYS A 56 -18.37 -4.76 -1.39
C LYS A 56 -17.20 -4.18 -2.17
N GLU A 57 -16.57 -3.12 -1.66
CA GLU A 57 -15.40 -2.49 -2.25
C GLU A 57 -14.14 -3.39 -2.25
N TRP A 58 -14.14 -4.49 -1.50
CA TRP A 58 -13.02 -5.44 -1.42
C TRP A 58 -13.24 -6.70 -2.29
N GLU A 59 -14.34 -6.78 -3.05
CA GLU A 59 -14.71 -7.93 -3.89
C GLU A 59 -13.58 -8.41 -4.83
N THR A 60 -12.72 -7.48 -5.28
CA THR A 60 -11.56 -7.80 -6.13
C THR A 60 -10.60 -8.78 -5.47
N CYS A 61 -10.47 -8.76 -4.13
CA CYS A 61 -9.63 -9.71 -3.39
C CYS A 61 -10.05 -11.17 -3.62
N LYS A 62 -11.34 -11.43 -3.89
CA LYS A 62 -11.89 -12.78 -4.14
C LYS A 62 -12.00 -13.10 -5.63
N SER A 63 -12.41 -12.12 -6.43
CA SER A 63 -12.80 -12.35 -7.84
C SER A 63 -11.69 -12.04 -8.86
N GLY A 64 -10.66 -11.29 -8.44
CA GLY A 64 -9.54 -10.85 -9.26
C GLY A 64 -8.79 -11.99 -9.95
N LYS A 65 -8.18 -11.69 -11.10
CA LYS A 65 -7.42 -12.63 -11.94
C LYS A 65 -5.94 -12.27 -12.07
N MET A 66 -5.56 -11.10 -11.60
CA MET A 66 -4.20 -10.56 -11.62
C MET A 66 -3.79 -10.14 -10.21
N GLN A 67 -4.05 -11.01 -9.23
CA GLN A 67 -3.74 -10.76 -7.84
C GLN A 67 -2.25 -10.93 -7.52
N SER A 68 -1.80 -10.16 -6.54
CA SER A 68 -0.49 -10.22 -5.92
C SER A 68 -0.64 -10.64 -4.45
N PRO A 69 0.40 -11.22 -3.81
CA PRO A 69 1.72 -11.55 -4.35
C PRO A 69 1.73 -12.81 -5.23
N ILE A 70 2.86 -13.08 -5.89
CA ILE A 70 3.10 -14.31 -6.68
C ILE A 70 4.48 -14.94 -6.42
N ASP A 71 4.64 -16.21 -6.78
CA ASP A 71 5.97 -16.82 -6.92
C ASP A 71 6.67 -16.41 -8.22
N LEU A 72 7.83 -15.77 -8.07
CA LEU A 72 8.71 -15.31 -9.13
C LEU A 72 9.66 -16.44 -9.58
N SER A 73 9.07 -17.47 -10.18
CA SER A 73 9.80 -18.64 -10.67
C SER A 73 10.66 -18.34 -11.89
N SER A 74 11.93 -18.71 -11.81
CA SER A 74 12.89 -18.65 -12.92
C SER A 74 12.48 -19.47 -14.15
N HIS A 75 11.56 -20.43 -14.01
CA HIS A 75 11.02 -21.24 -15.12
C HIS A 75 9.93 -20.52 -15.91
N ARG A 76 9.25 -19.53 -15.30
CA ARG A 76 8.12 -18.79 -15.91
C ARG A 76 8.49 -17.38 -16.34
N VAL A 77 9.73 -16.97 -16.13
CA VAL A 77 10.19 -15.61 -16.47
C VAL A 77 10.78 -15.56 -17.87
N ARG A 78 10.41 -14.53 -18.61
CA ARG A 78 11.06 -14.17 -19.87
C ARG A 78 12.09 -13.08 -19.60
N VAL A 79 13.33 -13.30 -20.01
CA VAL A 79 14.37 -12.25 -19.97
C VAL A 79 14.04 -11.19 -21.02
N VAL A 80 13.91 -9.94 -20.59
CA VAL A 80 13.64 -8.80 -21.49
C VAL A 80 14.79 -7.78 -21.33
N PRO A 81 15.87 -7.90 -22.13
CA PRO A 81 17.05 -7.04 -21.99
C PRO A 81 16.76 -5.54 -22.22
N LYS A 82 15.72 -5.23 -23.00
CA LYS A 82 15.34 -3.85 -23.36
C LYS A 82 14.64 -3.06 -22.25
N LEU A 83 14.33 -3.68 -21.11
CA LEU A 83 13.67 -2.97 -19.98
C LEU A 83 14.58 -1.90 -19.35
N GLY A 84 15.91 -2.04 -19.46
CA GLY A 84 16.86 -1.08 -18.92
C GLY A 84 16.91 -1.04 -17.39
N GLU A 85 17.71 -0.12 -16.85
CA GLU A 85 17.77 0.13 -15.41
C GLU A 85 16.56 0.95 -14.94
N LEU A 86 16.07 0.68 -13.73
CA LEU A 86 15.01 1.49 -13.13
C LEU A 86 15.55 2.90 -12.85
N LYS A 87 15.04 3.89 -13.59
CA LYS A 87 15.40 5.30 -13.42
C LYS A 87 14.63 5.90 -12.26
N LYS A 88 15.34 6.59 -11.38
CA LYS A 88 14.83 7.12 -10.11
C LYS A 88 15.32 8.53 -9.91
N TYR A 89 14.45 9.39 -9.40
CA TYR A 89 14.68 10.81 -9.21
C TYR A 89 14.17 11.22 -7.82
N TYR A 90 14.55 10.47 -6.79
CA TYR A 90 14.15 10.74 -5.41
C TYR A 90 14.85 11.97 -4.84
N LYS A 91 14.16 12.67 -3.95
CA LYS A 91 14.68 13.82 -3.23
C LYS A 91 14.22 13.81 -1.77
N PRO A 92 14.99 14.41 -0.84
CA PRO A 92 14.59 14.51 0.56
C PRO A 92 13.26 15.25 0.71
N GLN A 93 12.40 14.73 1.59
CA GLN A 93 11.14 15.33 1.97
C GLN A 93 10.82 15.00 3.43
N ASN A 94 10.01 15.83 4.09
CA ASN A 94 9.49 15.52 5.41
C ASN A 94 8.68 14.22 5.39
N ALA A 95 8.88 13.38 6.40
CA ALA A 95 8.28 12.07 6.45
C ALA A 95 7.80 11.72 7.84
N THR A 96 6.83 10.82 7.86
CA THR A 96 6.16 10.35 9.07
C THR A 96 6.13 8.83 9.05
N VAL A 97 6.49 8.22 10.18
CA VAL A 97 6.39 6.78 10.38
C VAL A 97 5.11 6.48 11.16
N LYS A 98 4.34 5.49 10.69
CA LYS A 98 3.05 5.11 11.25
C LYS A 98 2.99 3.59 11.41
N ASN A 99 2.43 3.12 12.52
CA ASN A 99 1.98 1.74 12.64
C ASN A 99 0.51 1.66 12.17
N ARG A 100 0.23 0.91 11.10
CA ARG A 100 -1.13 0.76 10.53
C ARG A 100 -1.88 -0.47 11.04
N GLY A 101 -1.33 -1.18 12.03
CA GLY A 101 -1.88 -2.41 12.58
C GLY A 101 -1.08 -3.63 12.13
N HIS A 102 -1.03 -3.90 10.83
CA HIS A 102 -0.26 -5.04 10.29
C HIS A 102 1.01 -4.63 9.53
N ASP A 103 1.25 -3.33 9.36
CA ASP A 103 2.50 -2.83 8.82
C ASP A 103 3.07 -1.58 9.50
N ILE A 104 4.35 -1.34 9.21
CA ILE A 104 5.00 -0.06 9.50
C ILE A 104 5.13 0.70 8.20
N GLU A 105 4.44 1.83 8.11
CA GLU A 105 4.50 2.74 6.98
C GLU A 105 5.51 3.88 7.25
N LEU A 106 6.27 4.25 6.23
CA LEU A 106 6.97 5.52 6.13
C LEU A 106 6.34 6.32 4.98
N LYS A 107 5.63 7.39 5.33
CA LYS A 107 4.89 8.25 4.40
C LYS A 107 5.61 9.58 4.21
N TRP A 108 5.76 10.03 2.98
CA TRP A 108 6.30 11.35 2.67
C TRP A 108 5.18 12.38 2.51
N GLU A 109 5.29 13.51 3.18
CA GLU A 109 4.23 14.53 3.25
C GLU A 109 4.15 15.42 2.00
N GLY A 110 5.06 15.23 1.05
CA GLY A 110 5.11 16.00 -0.19
C GLY A 110 5.87 15.26 -1.28
N ASP A 111 6.30 15.99 -2.31
CA ASP A 111 7.02 15.41 -3.43
C ASP A 111 8.39 14.87 -2.99
N ALA A 112 8.48 13.55 -2.80
CA ALA A 112 9.70 12.81 -2.50
C ALA A 112 10.45 12.36 -3.77
N GLY A 113 10.02 12.84 -4.94
CA GLY A 113 10.51 12.46 -6.25
C GLY A 113 9.80 11.24 -6.83
N SER A 114 10.36 10.68 -7.88
CA SER A 114 9.64 9.71 -8.74
C SER A 114 10.53 8.59 -9.28
N ILE A 115 9.87 7.60 -9.86
CA ILE A 115 10.47 6.65 -10.80
C ILE A 115 9.89 6.88 -12.19
N ASN A 116 10.65 6.52 -13.22
CA ASN A 116 10.16 6.55 -14.60
C ASN A 116 10.06 5.13 -15.16
N ILE A 117 8.86 4.77 -15.63
CA ILE A 117 8.59 3.50 -16.30
C ILE A 117 8.03 3.81 -17.69
N ASN A 118 8.79 3.47 -18.73
CA ASN A 118 8.41 3.65 -20.14
C ASN A 118 7.93 5.10 -20.45
N GLY A 119 8.62 6.11 -19.93
CA GLY A 119 8.29 7.51 -20.14
C GLY A 119 7.20 8.07 -19.23
N THR A 120 6.52 7.22 -18.44
CA THR A 120 5.55 7.68 -17.44
C THR A 120 6.24 7.87 -16.09
N GLU A 121 6.04 9.02 -15.47
CA GLU A 121 6.48 9.29 -14.09
C GLU A 121 5.48 8.75 -13.07
N PHE A 122 6.01 8.13 -12.01
CA PHE A 122 5.27 7.67 -10.85
C PHE A 122 5.93 8.25 -9.59
N PHE A 123 5.22 9.12 -8.88
CA PHE A 123 5.69 9.84 -7.71
C PHE A 123 5.60 8.93 -6.48
N LEU A 124 6.64 8.92 -5.66
CA LEU A 124 6.70 8.13 -4.43
C LEU A 124 5.81 8.76 -3.35
N HIS A 125 4.94 7.95 -2.75
CA HIS A 125 4.05 8.39 -1.66
C HIS A 125 4.46 7.80 -0.31
N GLN A 126 4.66 6.49 -0.28
CA GLN A 126 4.98 5.76 0.94
C GLN A 126 5.85 4.55 0.65
N CYS A 127 6.45 4.01 1.70
CA CYS A 127 6.91 2.64 1.70
C CYS A 127 6.56 1.95 3.00
N HIS A 128 6.34 0.65 2.96
CA HIS A 128 5.99 -0.15 4.13
C HIS A 128 6.62 -1.55 4.07
N TRP A 129 6.64 -2.24 5.21
CA TRP A 129 7.34 -3.51 5.37
C TRP A 129 6.38 -4.64 5.74
N HIS A 130 6.58 -5.82 5.15
CA HIS A 130 5.85 -7.06 5.42
C HIS A 130 6.81 -8.14 5.98
N SER A 131 6.40 -8.89 7.01
CA SER A 131 7.19 -9.98 7.59
C SER A 131 6.35 -11.24 7.85
N PRO A 132 6.59 -12.37 7.17
CA PRO A 132 7.68 -12.61 6.21
C PRO A 132 7.45 -11.88 4.88
N SER A 133 8.34 -12.06 3.90
CA SER A 133 8.09 -11.56 2.55
C SER A 133 6.80 -12.12 1.99
N GLU A 134 6.04 -11.32 1.26
CA GLU A 134 4.80 -11.73 0.60
C GLU A 134 5.10 -12.52 -0.68
N HIS A 135 5.96 -11.96 -1.54
CA HIS A 135 6.46 -12.63 -2.72
C HIS A 135 7.43 -13.75 -2.36
N THR A 136 7.57 -14.70 -3.28
CA THR A 136 8.59 -15.76 -3.22
C THR A 136 9.42 -15.77 -4.50
N ILE A 137 10.65 -16.32 -4.42
CA ILE A 137 11.47 -16.59 -5.61
C ILE A 137 11.73 -18.10 -5.65
N ASN A 138 11.21 -18.78 -6.66
CA ASN A 138 11.29 -20.25 -6.80
C ASN A 138 10.78 -20.95 -5.52
N GLY A 139 9.63 -20.49 -5.01
CA GLY A 139 9.01 -21.00 -3.78
C GLY A 139 9.71 -20.58 -2.48
N ARG A 140 10.86 -19.91 -2.55
CA ARG A 140 11.58 -19.43 -1.36
C ARG A 140 10.97 -18.12 -0.85
N ARG A 141 10.53 -18.14 0.40
CA ARG A 141 10.15 -16.95 1.18
C ARG A 141 11.35 -16.33 1.88
N TYR A 142 11.32 -15.01 2.06
CA TYR A 142 12.37 -14.19 2.66
C TYR A 142 11.88 -13.62 4.00
N ASP A 143 12.80 -13.09 4.80
CA ASP A 143 12.52 -12.71 6.18
C ASP A 143 11.66 -11.45 6.28
N LEU A 144 11.77 -10.55 5.32
CA LEU A 144 11.06 -9.28 5.25
C LEU A 144 10.96 -8.80 3.79
N GLU A 145 9.94 -8.04 3.45
CA GLU A 145 9.76 -7.40 2.15
C GLU A 145 9.37 -5.93 2.31
N LEU A 146 10.07 -5.02 1.64
CA LEU A 146 9.67 -3.62 1.54
C LEU A 146 8.87 -3.41 0.26
N HIS A 147 7.77 -2.67 0.35
CA HIS A 147 7.04 -2.14 -0.79
C HIS A 147 7.19 -0.62 -0.82
N MET A 148 7.65 -0.06 -1.95
CA MET A 148 7.65 1.39 -2.19
C MET A 148 6.55 1.71 -3.19
N VAL A 149 5.52 2.43 -2.75
CA VAL A 149 4.29 2.69 -3.52
C VAL A 149 4.37 4.04 -4.21
N HIS A 150 4.13 4.01 -5.52
CA HIS A 150 4.18 5.19 -6.38
C HIS A 150 2.88 5.35 -7.17
N GLU A 151 2.48 6.59 -7.42
CA GLU A 151 1.30 6.92 -8.24
C GLU A 151 1.71 7.84 -9.40
N SER A 152 1.18 7.57 -10.60
CA SER A 152 1.31 8.53 -11.71
C SER A 152 0.45 9.76 -11.45
N LYS A 153 0.68 10.84 -12.22
CA LYS A 153 -0.28 11.95 -12.27
C LYS A 153 -1.68 11.39 -12.58
N ARG A 154 -2.68 11.87 -11.84
CA ARG A 154 -4.07 11.48 -12.04
C ARG A 154 -4.59 12.12 -13.33
N ILE A 155 -5.14 11.30 -14.20
CA ILE A 155 -5.85 11.75 -15.41
C ILE A 155 -7.31 11.35 -15.22
N ASN A 156 -8.22 12.32 -15.30
CA ASN A 156 -9.66 12.13 -15.03
C ASN A 156 -9.91 11.47 -13.65
N GLY A 157 -9.18 11.93 -12.63
CA GLY A 157 -9.28 11.42 -11.27
C GLY A 157 -8.62 10.05 -11.02
N LYS A 158 -8.03 9.42 -12.03
CA LYS A 158 -7.40 8.09 -11.93
C LYS A 158 -5.89 8.16 -12.13
N GLY A 159 -5.11 7.71 -11.16
CA GLY A 159 -3.67 7.47 -11.28
C GLY A 159 -3.38 5.99 -11.54
N LYS A 160 -2.23 5.71 -12.14
CA LYS A 160 -1.68 4.35 -12.25
C LYS A 160 -0.74 4.11 -11.09
N ILE A 161 -0.72 2.89 -10.56
CA ILE A 161 0.12 2.53 -9.42
C ILE A 161 1.31 1.70 -9.89
N ALA A 162 2.48 2.00 -9.34
CA ALA A 162 3.68 1.20 -9.48
C ALA A 162 4.29 0.93 -8.11
N VAL A 163 4.61 -0.34 -7.84
CA VAL A 163 5.25 -0.74 -6.59
C VAL A 163 6.64 -1.30 -6.86
N VAL A 164 7.62 -0.85 -6.10
CA VAL A 164 8.99 -1.39 -6.13
C VAL A 164 9.20 -2.21 -4.87
N GLY A 165 9.47 -3.51 -5.02
CA GLY A 165 9.66 -4.43 -3.91
C GLY A 165 11.14 -4.78 -3.64
N LEU A 166 11.54 -4.87 -2.38
CA LEU A 166 12.85 -5.38 -1.95
C LEU A 166 12.73 -6.52 -0.95
N PHE A 167 13.43 -7.62 -1.22
CA PHE A 167 13.58 -8.70 -0.24
C PHE A 167 14.69 -8.41 0.77
N TYR A 168 14.48 -8.85 1.99
CA TYR A 168 15.42 -8.76 3.10
C TYR A 168 15.77 -10.14 3.66
N LYS A 169 17.01 -10.27 4.15
CA LYS A 169 17.46 -11.39 4.96
C LYS A 169 18.20 -10.93 6.19
N ILE A 170 18.07 -11.69 7.28
CA ILE A 170 18.80 -11.43 8.51
C ILE A 170 20.32 -11.49 8.23
N GLY A 171 21.04 -10.50 8.73
CA GLY A 171 22.46 -10.28 8.50
C GLY A 171 22.93 -8.93 9.05
N ARG A 172 23.79 -8.23 8.30
CA ARG A 172 24.30 -6.90 8.68
C ARG A 172 23.18 -5.85 8.73
N PRO A 173 23.31 -4.78 9.53
CA PRO A 173 22.24 -3.79 9.65
C PRO A 173 22.01 -3.03 8.35
N ASP A 174 20.74 -2.82 8.02
CA ASP A 174 20.32 -1.89 6.99
C ASP A 174 20.24 -0.49 7.60
N SER A 175 20.79 0.52 6.90
CA SER A 175 20.88 1.88 7.44
C SER A 175 19.52 2.56 7.62
N VAL A 176 18.54 2.22 6.77
CA VAL A 176 17.20 2.81 6.85
C VAL A 176 16.46 2.22 8.04
N LEU A 177 16.38 0.90 8.11
CA LEU A 177 15.73 0.21 9.24
C LEU A 177 16.41 0.54 10.57
N ASN A 178 17.74 0.70 10.60
CA ASN A 178 18.44 1.11 11.81
C ASN A 178 18.04 2.53 12.27
N LYS A 179 17.92 3.50 11.33
CA LYS A 179 17.45 4.86 11.64
C LYS A 179 16.01 4.86 12.14
N LEU A 180 15.15 4.02 11.55
CA LEU A 180 13.74 3.91 11.93
C LEU A 180 13.54 3.15 13.24
N SER A 181 14.48 2.28 13.62
CA SER A 181 14.34 1.38 14.77
C SER A 181 13.98 2.07 16.09
N LYS A 182 14.47 3.29 16.32
CA LYS A 182 14.15 4.07 17.53
C LYS A 182 12.70 4.51 17.61
N PHE A 183 12.05 4.72 16.47
CA PHE A 183 10.63 5.06 16.38
C PHE A 183 9.80 3.78 16.44
N ILE A 184 10.14 2.76 15.63
CA ILE A 184 9.40 1.51 15.57
C ILE A 184 9.32 0.81 16.94
N LYS A 185 10.38 0.88 17.75
CA LYS A 185 10.40 0.30 19.10
C LYS A 185 9.40 0.91 20.07
N THR A 186 8.99 2.15 19.87
CA THR A 186 7.97 2.79 20.72
C THR A 186 6.56 2.51 20.24
N MET A 187 6.41 2.04 19.00
CA MET A 187 5.13 1.80 18.33
C MET A 187 4.65 0.36 18.48
N VAL A 188 5.24 -0.40 19.41
CA VAL A 188 4.83 -1.78 19.67
C VAL A 188 3.48 -1.74 20.37
N ASP A 189 2.48 -2.40 19.80
CA ASP A 189 1.11 -2.49 20.32
C ASP A 189 0.31 -1.17 20.39
N GLU A 190 0.85 -0.07 19.86
CA GLU A 190 0.18 1.24 19.79
C GLU A 190 0.09 1.73 18.34
N GLU A 191 -1.13 2.11 17.92
CA GLU A 191 -1.37 2.89 16.70
C GLU A 191 -0.83 4.30 16.90
N GLU A 192 0.46 4.46 16.59
CA GLU A 192 1.19 5.71 16.82
C GLU A 192 1.77 6.23 15.50
N GLU A 193 1.71 7.55 15.33
CA GLU A 193 2.24 8.27 14.19
C GLU A 193 3.32 9.26 14.67
N LYS A 194 4.51 9.22 14.05
CA LYS A 194 5.64 10.11 14.39
C LYS A 194 6.24 10.75 13.17
N ASN A 195 6.24 12.07 13.16
CA ASN A 195 7.05 12.85 12.23
C ASN A 195 8.55 12.62 12.54
N ILE A 196 9.31 12.19 11.54
CA ILE A 196 10.74 11.88 11.66
C ILE A 196 11.64 12.95 11.03
N GLY A 197 11.06 14.07 10.63
CA GLY A 197 11.72 15.13 9.89
C GLY A 197 12.04 14.75 8.44
N ALA A 198 12.99 15.46 7.86
CA ALA A 198 13.45 15.18 6.49
C ALA A 198 14.05 13.77 6.36
N PHE A 199 13.50 12.99 5.45
CA PHE A 199 13.98 11.67 5.06
C PHE A 199 14.20 11.61 3.55
N ASP A 200 15.38 11.14 3.16
CA ASP A 200 15.79 10.99 1.76
C ASP A 200 15.52 9.56 1.27
N PRO A 201 14.53 9.34 0.37
CA PRO A 201 14.22 8.00 -0.13
C PRO A 201 15.37 7.35 -0.90
N SER A 202 16.33 8.14 -1.42
CA SER A 202 17.50 7.60 -2.10
C SER A 202 18.42 6.78 -1.18
N LYS A 203 18.26 6.92 0.14
CA LYS A 203 18.94 6.07 1.14
C LYS A 203 18.44 4.63 1.13
N ILE A 204 17.23 4.36 0.63
CA ILE A 204 16.74 3.01 0.37
C ILE A 204 17.49 2.49 -0.86
N LYS A 205 18.50 1.66 -0.61
CA LYS A 205 19.37 1.12 -1.65
C LYS A 205 18.67 0.02 -2.43
N LEU A 206 17.84 0.42 -3.40
CA LEU A 206 17.15 -0.52 -4.28
C LEU A 206 18.15 -1.51 -4.93
N GLY A 207 19.35 -1.05 -5.32
CA GLY A 207 20.48 -1.91 -5.72
C GLY A 207 20.23 -2.79 -6.95
N GLY A 208 21.29 -3.33 -7.56
CA GLY A 208 21.18 -4.30 -8.65
C GLY A 208 20.62 -3.75 -9.97
N LYS A 209 20.95 -4.43 -11.08
CA LYS A 209 20.42 -4.12 -12.42
C LYS A 209 19.32 -5.11 -12.86
N LYS A 210 18.98 -6.06 -11.99
CA LYS A 210 18.10 -7.20 -12.31
C LYS A 210 16.88 -7.16 -11.41
N TYR A 211 15.71 -7.13 -12.02
CA TYR A 211 14.42 -7.13 -11.35
C TYR A 211 13.42 -7.96 -12.15
N TYR A 212 12.37 -8.41 -11.48
CA TYR A 212 11.18 -8.96 -12.10
C TYR A 212 10.17 -7.83 -12.33
N ARG A 213 9.42 -7.89 -13.43
CA ARG A 213 8.38 -6.93 -13.78
C ARG A 213 7.12 -7.69 -14.18
N TYR A 214 5.99 -7.37 -13.55
CA TYR A 214 4.70 -7.95 -13.90
C TYR A 214 3.56 -6.98 -13.56
N MET A 215 2.37 -7.26 -14.08
CA MET A 215 1.14 -6.57 -13.73
C MET A 215 0.39 -7.40 -12.69
N GLY A 216 0.04 -6.79 -11.56
CA GLY A 216 -0.61 -7.46 -10.44
C GLY A 216 -1.63 -6.55 -9.76
N SER A 217 -1.78 -6.73 -8.44
CA SER A 217 -2.69 -5.95 -7.58
C SER A 217 -1.97 -5.34 -6.37
N LEU A 218 -2.70 -4.56 -5.58
CA LEU A 218 -2.35 -4.37 -4.17
C LEU A 218 -2.43 -5.71 -3.44
N THR A 219 -1.58 -5.92 -2.44
CA THR A 219 -1.54 -7.17 -1.65
C THR A 219 -2.43 -7.13 -0.41
N VAL A 220 -3.06 -5.98 -0.15
CA VAL A 220 -4.06 -5.76 0.90
C VAL A 220 -5.36 -5.25 0.29
N PRO A 221 -6.50 -5.35 1.00
CA PRO A 221 -7.75 -4.76 0.55
C PRO A 221 -7.59 -3.28 0.19
N PRO A 222 -8.23 -2.79 -0.89
CA PRO A 222 -9.25 -3.45 -1.73
C PRO A 222 -8.70 -4.39 -2.84
N CYS A 223 -7.42 -4.74 -2.81
CA CYS A 223 -6.76 -5.62 -3.78
C CYS A 223 -6.89 -5.15 -5.24
N THR A 224 -6.87 -3.83 -5.44
CA THR A 224 -7.00 -3.18 -6.75
C THR A 224 -5.97 -3.72 -7.75
N GLU A 225 -6.43 -4.22 -8.89
CA GLU A 225 -5.57 -4.71 -9.99
C GLU A 225 -5.03 -3.57 -10.86
N GLY A 226 -4.08 -3.91 -11.74
CA GLY A 226 -3.44 -2.95 -12.64
C GLY A 226 -2.19 -2.29 -12.05
N VAL A 227 -1.65 -2.87 -10.97
CA VAL A 227 -0.42 -2.41 -10.32
C VAL A 227 0.80 -2.90 -11.09
N ILE A 228 1.72 -1.99 -11.41
CA ILE A 228 3.00 -2.33 -12.04
C ILE A 228 4.00 -2.72 -10.96
N TRP A 229 4.27 -4.01 -10.81
CA TRP A 229 5.23 -4.51 -9.83
C TRP A 229 6.65 -4.57 -10.38
N THR A 230 7.62 -4.05 -9.62
CA THR A 230 9.06 -4.15 -9.89
C THR A 230 9.75 -4.77 -8.69
N ILE A 231 9.99 -6.09 -8.70
CA ILE A 231 10.62 -6.79 -7.57
C ILE A 231 12.11 -6.93 -7.83
N ASN A 232 12.93 -6.35 -6.96
CA ASN A 232 14.37 -6.43 -7.11
C ASN A 232 14.89 -7.84 -6.83
N LYS A 233 15.78 -8.35 -7.68
CA LYS A 233 16.40 -9.65 -7.48
C LYS A 233 17.48 -9.61 -6.38
N LYS A 234 18.05 -8.43 -6.10
CA LYS A 234 19.03 -8.27 -5.03
C LYS A 234 18.32 -8.30 -3.68
N VAL A 235 18.89 -9.09 -2.77
CA VAL A 235 18.42 -9.22 -1.39
C VAL A 235 19.22 -8.27 -0.51
N VAL A 236 18.52 -7.47 0.29
CA VAL A 236 19.09 -6.57 1.30
C VAL A 236 19.37 -7.38 2.57
N LEU A 237 20.42 -7.02 3.30
CA LEU A 237 20.71 -7.60 4.60
C LEU A 237 20.27 -6.61 5.67
N TYR A 238 19.64 -7.10 6.74
CA TYR A 238 19.25 -6.29 7.91
C TYR A 238 19.51 -7.04 9.23
N ILE A 239 19.64 -6.30 10.33
CA ILE A 239 19.60 -6.89 11.67
C ILE A 239 18.14 -7.09 12.05
N HIS A 240 17.82 -8.22 12.67
CA HIS A 240 16.50 -8.48 13.22
C HIS A 240 16.08 -7.38 14.21
N ILE A 241 15.01 -6.66 13.88
CA ILE A 241 14.37 -5.70 14.78
C ILE A 241 13.12 -6.40 15.33
N TYR A 242 13.13 -6.74 16.61
CA TYR A 242 12.03 -7.47 17.26
C TYR A 242 10.67 -6.79 17.05
N ALA A 243 10.62 -5.47 17.22
CA ALA A 243 9.41 -4.66 17.01
C ALA A 243 8.87 -4.73 15.57
N LEU A 244 9.75 -4.84 14.55
CA LEU A 244 9.28 -5.10 13.19
C LEU A 244 8.63 -6.48 13.13
N LYS A 245 9.27 -7.52 13.66
CA LYS A 245 8.66 -8.84 13.59
C LYS A 245 7.32 -8.88 14.33
N HIS A 246 7.18 -8.22 15.48
CA HIS A 246 5.95 -8.18 16.28
C HIS A 246 4.80 -7.43 15.62
N ASN A 247 5.07 -6.22 15.10
CA ASN A 247 4.03 -5.40 14.46
C ASN A 247 3.67 -5.92 13.06
N LEU A 248 4.52 -6.74 12.46
CA LEU A 248 4.33 -7.29 11.11
C LEU A 248 3.90 -8.77 11.14
N GLN A 249 3.65 -9.37 12.30
CA GLN A 249 3.77 -10.81 12.49
C GLN A 249 2.61 -11.65 11.95
N TYR A 250 2.36 -11.80 10.65
CA TYR A 250 1.36 -12.81 10.23
C TYR A 250 1.65 -13.63 8.97
N VAL A 251 1.74 -14.94 9.26
CA VAL A 251 1.24 -16.13 8.56
C VAL A 251 1.70 -16.42 7.12
N VAL A 252 2.35 -17.58 7.02
CA VAL A 252 2.83 -18.24 5.80
C VAL A 252 1.65 -18.65 4.90
N PHE A 253 1.53 -18.01 3.74
CA PHE A 253 0.79 -18.59 2.61
C PHE A 253 1.51 -19.85 2.13
N THR A 254 0.87 -21.01 2.32
CA THR A 254 1.11 -22.23 1.54
C THR A 254 -0.16 -22.50 0.76
N ASN A 255 -0.01 -22.62 -0.55
CA ASN A 255 -1.05 -23.15 -1.43
C ASN A 255 -1.40 -24.58 -1.05
#